data_AF-A0AAU2ECV2-F1
#
_entry.id   AF-A0AAU2ECV2-F1
#
_cell.length_a   1.000
_cell.length_b   1.000
_cell.length_c   1.000
_cell.angle_alpha   90.00
_cell.angle_beta   90.00
_cell.angle_gamma   90.00
#
_symmetry.space_group_name_H-M   'P 1'
#
loop_
_entity.id
_entity.type
_entity.pdbx_description
1 polymer ?
#
loop_
_entity_poly.entity_id
_entity_poly.type
_entity_poly.pdbx_seq_one_letter_code
_entity_poly.pdbx_strand_id
1 'polypeptide(L)'
;MDADESGFEVTQQQGAWVVRMWWPSGPINGGPQRITIEQADDAPARDVARGISTTVLRRLDLQAALDAAKKLAPEALTTLEDLTQKLNGMGEAAGLLLANEGVSEQYLAMLAATYKVMADTGAPAPVPWLARLIERRPETVKDHLKKARRDGYLSTLAGKAGGELTDKAQAVLASMAEAAGEQ
;
A
#
# COMPACT_ATOMS: atom_id res chain seq x y z
N MET A 1 1.02 -5.85 24.93
CA MET A 1 1.15 -6.76 23.78
C MET A 1 1.36 -5.82 22.61
N ASP A 2 2.60 -5.37 22.50
CA ASP A 2 3.00 -4.16 21.78
C ASP A 2 3.56 -4.60 20.43
N ALA A 3 2.70 -4.54 19.41
CA ALA A 3 3.07 -4.85 18.04
C ALA A 3 3.55 -3.55 17.37
N ASP A 4 4.84 -3.50 17.06
CA ASP A 4 5.58 -2.49 16.29
C ASP A 4 5.37 -1.02 16.69
N GLU A 5 6.14 -0.57 17.69
CA GLU A 5 6.44 0.85 17.91
C GLU A 5 7.51 1.41 16.95
N SER A 6 8.06 0.59 16.04
CA SER A 6 8.99 1.08 15.03
C SER A 6 8.22 1.91 14.00
N GLY A 7 8.40 3.22 14.08
CA GLY A 7 7.77 4.19 13.20
C GLY A 7 8.30 5.57 13.49
N PHE A 8 7.76 6.57 12.79
CA PHE A 8 8.13 7.94 13.02
C PHE A 8 6.88 8.78 13.24
N GLU A 9 7.07 9.89 13.95
CA GLU A 9 6.00 10.77 14.36
C GLU A 9 6.24 12.19 13.85
N VAL A 10 5.19 12.79 13.32
CA VAL A 10 5.15 14.20 12.95
C VAL A 10 4.25 14.93 13.94
N THR A 11 4.81 15.93 14.61
CA THR A 11 4.07 16.79 15.53
C THR A 11 3.73 18.11 14.86
N GLN A 12 2.49 18.56 15.00
CA GLN A 12 2.03 19.88 14.57
C GLN A 12 1.23 20.56 15.67
N GLN A 13 1.35 21.88 15.78
CA GLN A 13 0.50 22.69 16.63
C GLN A 13 -0.58 23.37 15.79
N GLN A 14 -1.85 23.18 16.16
CA GLN A 14 -3.02 23.73 15.50
C GLN A 14 -3.84 24.54 16.52
N GLY A 15 -3.44 25.79 16.72
CA GLY A 15 -4.02 26.65 17.75
C GLY A 15 -3.70 26.12 19.15
N ALA A 16 -4.73 25.82 19.93
CA ALA A 16 -4.63 25.33 21.30
C ALA A 16 -4.38 23.81 21.43
N TRP A 17 -4.16 23.12 20.30
CA TRP A 17 -4.02 21.67 20.25
C TRP A 17 -2.69 21.27 19.61
N VAL A 18 -2.03 20.27 20.21
CA VAL A 18 -0.89 19.56 19.65
C VAL A 18 -1.39 18.26 19.04
N VAL A 19 -0.98 18.01 17.80
CA VAL A 19 -1.41 16.86 17.00
C VAL A 19 -0.19 16.05 16.66
N ARG A 20 -0.14 14.82 17.15
CA ARG A 20 0.93 13.85 16.92
C ARG A 20 0.41 12.80 15.96
N MET A 21 1.03 12.72 14.79
CA MET A 21 0.64 11.80 13.71
C MET A 21 1.75 10.80 13.49
N TRP A 22 1.41 9.52 13.58
CA TRP A 22 2.37 8.43 13.50
C TRP A 22 2.14 7.57 12.26
N TRP A 23 3.26 7.19 11.64
CA TRP A 23 3.33 6.21 10.56
C TRP A 23 4.21 5.03 10.98
N PRO A 24 3.86 3.81 10.56
CA PRO A 24 4.72 2.65 10.76
C PRO A 24 6.03 2.82 9.98
N SER A 25 7.08 2.15 10.45
CA SER A 25 8.33 2.02 9.71
C SER A 25 8.09 1.33 8.37
N GLY A 26 8.64 1.90 7.30
CA GLY A 26 8.46 1.42 5.94
C GLY A 26 7.87 2.49 5.01
N PRO A 27 7.39 2.11 3.82
CA PRO A 27 6.89 3.06 2.83
C PRO A 27 5.64 3.78 3.33
N ILE A 28 5.66 5.10 3.26
CA ILE A 28 4.55 5.97 3.66
C ILE A 28 3.47 5.94 2.57
N ASN A 29 2.60 4.94 2.65
CA ASN A 29 1.51 4.72 1.71
C ASN A 29 0.18 5.22 2.30
N GLY A 30 -0.09 6.52 2.11
CA GLY A 30 -1.32 7.16 2.57
C GLY A 30 -1.18 7.94 3.89
N GLY A 31 -2.31 8.13 4.57
CA GLY A 31 -2.38 8.93 5.80
C GLY A 31 -1.77 8.25 7.03
N PRO A 32 -1.68 8.97 8.15
CA PRO A 32 -1.17 8.42 9.41
C PRO A 32 -2.07 7.28 9.91
N GLN A 33 -1.48 6.26 10.51
CA GLN A 33 -2.23 5.16 11.12
C GLN A 33 -2.71 5.47 12.53
N ARG A 34 -2.06 6.44 13.19
CA ARG A 34 -2.45 6.91 14.52
C ARG A 34 -2.36 8.42 14.59
N ILE A 35 -3.38 9.03 15.17
CA ILE A 35 -3.44 10.47 15.46
C ILE A 35 -3.76 10.62 16.94
N THR A 36 -2.87 11.28 17.67
CA THR A 36 -3.07 11.67 19.07
C THR A 36 -3.23 13.19 19.11
N ILE A 37 -4.28 13.67 19.78
CA ILE A 37 -4.58 15.10 19.90
C ILE A 37 -4.62 15.44 21.38
N GLU A 38 -3.77 16.37 21.78
CA GLU A 38 -3.61 16.82 23.16
C GLU A 38 -3.69 18.34 23.22
N GLN A 39 -4.01 18.90 24.38
CA GLN A 39 -3.93 20.35 24.56
C GLN A 39 -2.47 20.79 24.49
N ALA A 40 -2.20 21.95 23.88
CA ALA A 40 -0.87 22.55 23.96
C ALA A 40 -0.58 23.01 25.39
N ASP A 41 0.69 22.98 25.80
CA ASP A 41 1.09 23.40 27.15
C ASP A 41 0.74 24.87 27.43
N ASP A 42 0.71 25.70 26.39
CA ASP A 42 0.38 27.13 26.42
C ASP A 42 -1.08 27.44 26.04
N ALA A 43 -1.93 26.41 25.92
CA ALA A 43 -3.30 26.55 25.48
C ALA A 43 -4.15 27.40 26.45
N PRO A 44 -4.78 28.50 25.97
CA PRO A 44 -5.71 29.26 26.80
C PRO A 44 -6.91 28.40 27.21
N ALA A 45 -7.28 28.40 28.49
CA ALA A 45 -8.38 27.58 29.03
C ALA A 45 -9.71 27.76 28.26
N ARG A 46 -9.98 28.97 27.76
CA ARG A 46 -11.17 29.27 26.94
C ARG A 46 -11.19 28.53 25.60
N ASP A 47 -10.02 28.25 25.02
CA ASP A 47 -9.87 27.69 23.68
C ASP A 47 -9.93 26.15 23.71
N VAL A 48 -9.68 25.53 24.87
CA VAL A 48 -9.82 24.07 25.11
C VAL A 48 -11.14 23.69 25.79
N ALA A 49 -11.91 24.66 26.33
CA ALA A 49 -13.14 24.41 27.10
C ALA A 49 -14.21 23.60 26.34
N ARG A 50 -14.21 23.67 25.00
CA ARG A 50 -15.15 22.93 24.14
C ARG A 50 -14.67 21.53 23.76
N GLY A 51 -13.46 21.14 24.17
CA GLY A 51 -12.84 19.87 23.82
C GLY A 51 -12.52 19.74 22.31
N ILE A 52 -12.15 18.53 21.92
CA ILE A 52 -11.83 18.19 20.53
C ILE A 52 -13.15 18.09 19.74
N SER A 53 -13.44 19.13 18.96
CA SER A 53 -14.65 19.20 18.12
C SER A 53 -14.37 18.85 16.66
N THR A 54 -15.43 18.67 15.87
CA THR A 54 -15.31 18.45 14.41
C THR A 54 -14.59 19.60 13.69
N THR A 55 -14.66 20.82 14.22
CA THR A 55 -13.89 21.97 13.71
C THR A 55 -12.38 21.79 13.93
N VAL A 56 -11.97 21.23 15.07
CA VAL A 56 -10.56 20.90 15.34
C VAL A 56 -10.09 19.81 14.39
N LEU A 57 -10.89 18.75 14.22
CA LEU A 57 -10.56 17.64 13.32
C LEU A 57 -10.45 18.08 11.84
N ARG A 58 -11.28 19.02 11.40
CA ARG A 58 -11.25 19.56 10.01
C ARG A 58 -10.07 20.49 9.74
N ARG A 59 -9.44 21.03 10.79
CA ARG A 59 -8.27 21.91 10.67
C ARG A 59 -6.95 21.13 10.63
N LEU A 60 -7.00 19.81 10.84
CA LEU A 60 -5.82 18.97 10.75
C LEU A 60 -5.31 18.96 9.31
N ASP A 61 -4.10 19.47 9.09
CA ASP A 61 -3.46 19.44 7.79
C ASP A 61 -2.67 18.14 7.61
N LEU A 62 -3.41 17.10 7.21
CA LEU A 62 -2.86 15.77 6.94
C LEU A 62 -1.88 15.79 5.76
N GLN A 63 -2.06 16.73 4.82
CA GLN A 63 -1.19 16.84 3.64
C GLN A 63 0.17 17.42 4.03
N ALA A 64 0.18 18.51 4.79
CA ALA A 64 1.42 19.06 5.34
C ALA A 64 2.13 18.06 6.27
N ALA A 65 1.37 17.24 7.00
CA ALA A 65 1.93 16.18 7.83
C ALA A 65 2.63 15.11 7.00
N LEU A 66 1.99 14.69 5.90
CA LEU A 66 2.56 13.73 4.95
C LEU A 66 3.82 14.27 4.27
N ASP A 67 3.85 15.56 3.93
CA ASP A 67 5.01 16.18 3.31
C ASP A 67 6.18 16.34 4.31
N ALA A 68 5.88 16.62 5.58
CA ALA A 68 6.88 16.64 6.66
C ALA A 68 7.42 15.23 6.95
N ALA A 69 6.54 14.22 6.96
CA ALA A 69 6.88 12.82 7.12
C ALA A 69 7.90 12.35 6.07
N LYS A 70 7.64 12.67 4.80
CA LYS A 70 8.56 12.35 3.67
C LYS A 70 9.93 13.03 3.80
N LYS A 71 10.00 14.21 4.42
CA LYS A 71 11.28 14.94 4.63
C LYS A 71 12.08 14.39 5.80
N LEU A 72 11.42 13.92 6.85
CA LEU A 72 12.06 13.38 8.05
C LEU A 72 12.61 11.96 7.86
N ALA A 73 12.06 11.22 6.88
CA ALA A 73 12.49 9.87 6.55
C ALA A 73 12.95 9.77 5.08
N PRO A 74 14.16 10.24 4.74
CA PRO A 74 14.72 10.07 3.38
C PRO A 74 14.89 8.59 3.00
N GLU A 75 15.15 7.72 3.98
CA GLU A 75 15.12 6.25 3.85
C GLU A 75 13.76 5.78 3.27
N ALA A 76 12.65 6.43 3.64
CA ALA A 76 11.33 6.08 3.14
C ALA A 76 11.17 6.41 1.64
N LEU A 77 11.88 7.41 1.12
CA LEU A 77 11.93 7.70 -0.32
C LEU A 77 12.70 6.63 -1.08
N THR A 78 13.84 6.17 -0.54
CA THR A 78 14.58 5.02 -1.10
C THR A 78 13.71 3.76 -1.13
N THR A 79 12.98 3.47 -0.05
CA THR A 79 12.06 2.32 -0.03
C THR A 79 10.90 2.45 -1.03
N LEU A 80 10.47 3.67 -1.37
CA LEU A 80 9.43 3.93 -2.38
C LEU A 80 9.94 3.68 -3.80
N GLU A 81 11.18 4.08 -4.08
CA GLU A 81 11.85 3.80 -5.36
C GLU A 81 12.08 2.30 -5.53
N ASP A 82 12.60 1.63 -4.50
CA ASP A 82 12.80 0.17 -4.51
C ASP A 82 11.49 -0.59 -4.69
N LEU A 83 10.43 -0.15 -4.00
CA LEU A 83 9.09 -0.72 -4.16
C LEU A 83 8.57 -0.53 -5.59
N THR A 84 8.78 0.66 -6.16
CA THR A 84 8.37 0.96 -7.54
C THR A 84 9.12 0.10 -8.54
N GLN A 85 10.44 -0.05 -8.38
CA GLN A 85 11.25 -0.93 -9.22
C GLN A 85 10.81 -2.38 -9.10
N LYS A 86 10.58 -2.87 -7.87
CA LYS A 86 10.09 -4.23 -7.62
C LYS A 86 8.72 -4.45 -8.26
N LEU A 87 7.80 -3.51 -8.12
CA LEU A 87 6.49 -3.58 -8.74
C LEU A 87 6.60 -3.64 -10.27
N ASN A 88 7.39 -2.75 -10.88
CA ASN A 88 7.64 -2.76 -12.33
C ASN A 88 8.18 -4.13 -12.76
N GLY A 89 9.20 -4.65 -12.08
CA GLY A 89 9.78 -5.97 -12.39
C GLY A 89 8.77 -7.12 -12.26
N MET A 90 7.91 -7.10 -11.24
CA MET A 90 6.84 -8.10 -11.10
C MET A 90 5.79 -7.98 -12.22
N GLY A 91 5.45 -6.77 -12.64
CA GLY A 91 4.52 -6.53 -13.75
C GLY A 91 5.10 -6.95 -15.10
N GLU A 92 6.37 -6.65 -15.35
CA GLU A 92 7.12 -7.10 -16.53
C GLU A 92 7.25 -8.63 -16.56
N ALA A 93 7.58 -9.26 -15.43
CA ALA A 93 7.60 -10.72 -15.31
C ALA A 93 6.23 -11.34 -15.65
N ALA A 94 5.14 -10.75 -15.17
CA ALA A 94 3.79 -11.17 -15.57
C ALA A 94 3.55 -11.00 -17.08
N GLY A 95 4.04 -9.91 -17.68
CA GLY A 95 3.97 -9.68 -19.12
C GLY A 95 4.73 -10.74 -19.92
N LEU A 96 5.94 -11.09 -19.49
CA LEU A 96 6.77 -12.13 -20.11
C LEU A 96 6.13 -13.52 -20.02
N LEU A 97 5.60 -13.89 -18.86
CA LEU A 97 4.87 -15.16 -18.68
C LEU A 97 3.65 -15.21 -19.61
N LEU A 98 2.90 -14.11 -19.71
CA LEU A 98 1.77 -14.02 -20.63
C LEU A 98 2.18 -14.19 -22.09
N ALA A 99 3.31 -13.61 -22.48
CA ALA A 99 3.82 -13.70 -23.86
C ALA A 99 4.30 -15.12 -24.21
N ASN A 100 4.96 -15.80 -23.29
CA ASN A 100 5.58 -17.11 -23.52
C ASN A 100 4.60 -18.27 -23.34
N GLU A 101 3.72 -18.19 -22.35
CA GLU A 101 2.87 -19.32 -21.92
C GLU A 101 1.37 -19.04 -22.07
N GLY A 102 1.00 -17.80 -22.40
CA GLY A 102 -0.39 -17.37 -22.41
C GLY A 102 -0.96 -17.24 -20.99
N VAL A 103 -2.25 -17.50 -20.82
CA VAL A 103 -2.93 -17.38 -19.52
C VAL A 103 -2.68 -18.64 -18.68
N SER A 104 -1.41 -18.84 -18.29
CA SER A 104 -0.92 -19.99 -17.53
C SER A 104 -1.12 -19.84 -16.01
N GLU A 105 -0.85 -20.91 -15.26
CA GLU A 105 -0.89 -20.90 -13.79
C GLU A 105 0.15 -19.94 -13.20
N GLN A 106 1.37 -19.97 -13.74
CA GLN A 106 2.46 -19.08 -13.35
C GLN A 106 2.12 -17.61 -13.63
N TYR A 107 1.55 -17.34 -14.82
CA TYR A 107 1.05 -16.02 -15.15
C TYR A 107 -0.02 -15.53 -14.16
N LEU A 108 -1.04 -16.36 -13.88
CA LEU A 108 -2.15 -15.96 -13.00
C LEU A 108 -1.70 -15.75 -11.55
N ALA A 109 -0.76 -16.57 -11.07
CA ALA A 109 -0.16 -16.40 -9.75
C ALA A 109 0.65 -15.11 -9.66
N MET A 110 1.50 -14.82 -10.66
CA MET A 110 2.28 -13.59 -10.72
C MET A 110 1.38 -12.34 -10.83
N LEU A 111 0.37 -12.37 -11.70
CA LEU A 111 -0.60 -11.28 -11.85
C LEU A 111 -1.35 -11.00 -10.54
N ALA A 112 -1.81 -12.06 -9.85
CA ALA A 112 -2.48 -11.93 -8.57
C ALA A 112 -1.56 -11.32 -7.50
N ALA A 113 -0.29 -11.72 -7.47
CA ALA A 113 0.69 -11.20 -6.53
C ALA A 113 0.96 -9.71 -6.76
N THR A 114 1.22 -9.31 -8.00
CA THR A 114 1.45 -7.90 -8.34
C THR A 114 0.22 -7.06 -8.00
N TYR A 115 -0.98 -7.53 -8.36
CA TYR A 115 -2.22 -6.84 -8.02
C TYR A 115 -2.44 -6.68 -6.51
N LYS A 116 -2.13 -7.72 -5.73
CA LYS A 116 -2.22 -7.68 -4.26
C LYS A 116 -1.25 -6.65 -3.69
N VAL A 117 0.03 -6.69 -4.08
CA VAL A 117 1.04 -5.74 -3.56
C VAL A 117 0.59 -4.30 -3.85
N MET A 118 0.15 -4.01 -5.08
CA MET A 118 -0.37 -2.68 -5.42
C MET A 118 -1.59 -2.26 -4.59
N ALA A 119 -2.49 -3.20 -4.31
CA ALA A 119 -3.68 -2.93 -3.52
C ALA A 119 -3.35 -2.69 -2.04
N ASP A 120 -2.44 -3.48 -1.47
CA ASP A 120 -1.96 -3.32 -0.10
C ASP A 120 -1.16 -2.03 0.09
N THR A 121 -0.44 -1.58 -0.95
CA THR A 121 0.30 -0.30 -0.94
C THR A 121 -0.59 0.90 -1.26
N GLY A 122 -1.90 0.72 -1.44
CA GLY A 122 -2.84 1.81 -1.74
C GLY A 122 -2.57 2.50 -3.08
N ALA A 123 -1.94 1.82 -4.04
CA ALA A 123 -1.59 2.40 -5.33
C ALA A 123 -2.85 2.88 -6.07
N PRO A 124 -2.86 4.10 -6.63
CA PRO A 124 -4.01 4.59 -7.40
C PRO A 124 -4.15 3.76 -8.68
N ALA A 125 -5.35 3.21 -8.89
CA ALA A 125 -5.74 2.48 -10.10
C ALA A 125 -4.79 1.32 -10.52
N PRO A 126 -4.72 0.21 -9.75
CA PRO A 126 -3.84 -0.93 -10.04
C PRO A 126 -4.09 -1.57 -11.41
N VAL A 127 -5.35 -1.65 -11.84
CA VAL A 127 -5.74 -2.31 -13.10
C VAL A 127 -5.22 -1.57 -14.34
N PRO A 128 -5.45 -0.25 -14.53
CA PRO A 128 -4.86 0.50 -15.63
C PRO A 128 -3.33 0.44 -15.68
N TRP A 129 -2.66 0.39 -14.53
CA TRP A 129 -1.21 0.28 -14.49
C TRP A 129 -0.72 -1.09 -14.94
N LEU A 130 -1.31 -2.17 -14.41
CA LEU A 130 -1.01 -3.55 -14.83
C LEU A 130 -1.23 -3.73 -16.33
N ALA A 131 -2.33 -3.17 -16.85
CA ALA A 131 -2.68 -3.20 -18.26
C ALA A 131 -1.56 -2.65 -19.15
N ARG A 132 -0.87 -1.59 -18.72
CA ARG A 132 0.27 -1.03 -19.45
C ARG A 132 1.47 -1.97 -19.45
N LEU A 133 1.82 -2.55 -18.30
CA LEU A 133 3.00 -3.41 -18.18
C LEU A 133 2.87 -4.75 -18.89
N ILE A 134 1.66 -5.33 -18.91
CA ILE A 134 1.44 -6.60 -19.62
C ILE A 134 0.96 -6.39 -21.08
N GLU A 135 0.93 -5.14 -21.54
CA GLU A 135 0.46 -4.73 -22.87
C GLU A 135 -0.93 -5.30 -23.23
N ARG A 136 -1.89 -5.17 -22.30
CA ARG A 136 -3.28 -5.60 -22.51
C ARG A 136 -4.27 -4.49 -22.18
N ARG A 137 -5.51 -4.67 -22.61
CA ARG A 137 -6.58 -3.74 -22.24
C ARG A 137 -6.97 -3.93 -20.76
N PRO A 138 -7.34 -2.86 -20.04
CA PRO A 138 -7.79 -2.95 -18.65
C PRO A 138 -8.91 -3.98 -18.43
N GLU A 139 -9.81 -4.15 -19.40
CA GLU A 139 -10.89 -5.14 -19.37
C GLU A 139 -10.34 -6.57 -19.34
N THR A 140 -9.35 -6.85 -20.19
CA THR A 140 -8.65 -8.15 -20.22
C THR A 140 -7.95 -8.44 -18.89
N VAL A 141 -7.31 -7.44 -18.28
CA VAL A 141 -6.69 -7.59 -16.96
C VAL A 141 -7.73 -7.93 -15.89
N LYS A 142 -8.90 -7.27 -15.91
CA LYS A 142 -10.01 -7.60 -15.01
C LYS A 142 -10.49 -9.03 -15.20
N ASP A 143 -10.61 -9.49 -16.45
CA ASP A 143 -11.02 -10.85 -16.77
C ASP A 143 -9.98 -11.88 -16.29
N HIS A 144 -8.68 -11.59 -16.45
CA HIS A 144 -7.61 -12.44 -15.94
C HIS A 144 -7.60 -12.48 -14.41
N LEU A 145 -7.81 -11.35 -13.72
CA LEU A 145 -7.96 -11.32 -12.26
C LEU A 145 -9.22 -12.07 -11.79
N LYS A 146 -10.31 -12.04 -12.57
CA LYS A 146 -11.50 -12.83 -12.30
C LYS A 146 -11.24 -14.33 -12.45
N LYS A 147 -10.44 -14.71 -13.46
CA LYS A 147 -9.96 -16.08 -13.64
C LYS A 147 -9.02 -16.50 -12.50
N ALA A 148 -8.07 -15.66 -12.11
CA ALA A 148 -7.19 -15.92 -10.95
C ALA A 148 -8.00 -16.19 -9.68
N ARG A 149 -9.10 -15.46 -9.45
CA ARG A 149 -10.02 -15.75 -8.33
C ARG A 149 -10.73 -17.08 -8.47
N ARG A 150 -11.30 -17.36 -9.64
CA ARG A 150 -12.01 -18.60 -9.92
C ARG A 150 -11.12 -19.83 -9.77
N ASP A 151 -9.87 -19.72 -10.21
CA ASP A 151 -8.91 -20.82 -10.24
C ASP A 151 -8.13 -20.94 -8.92
N GLY A 152 -8.50 -20.12 -7.91
CA GLY A 152 -8.02 -20.22 -6.55
C GLY A 152 -6.62 -19.64 -6.34
N TYR A 153 -6.19 -18.67 -7.14
CA TYR A 153 -4.93 -17.92 -6.94
C TYR A 153 -5.12 -16.63 -6.15
N LEU A 154 -6.34 -16.10 -6.10
CA LEU A 154 -6.68 -14.86 -5.39
C LEU A 154 -8.01 -15.01 -4.67
N SER A 155 -8.10 -14.58 -3.41
CA SER A 155 -9.35 -14.67 -2.65
C SER A 155 -10.35 -13.56 -3.04
N THR A 156 -11.63 -13.81 -2.75
CA THR A 156 -12.71 -12.81 -2.81
C THR A 156 -13.05 -12.35 -1.41
N LEU A 157 -12.22 -11.49 -0.81
CA LEU A 157 -12.60 -10.86 0.47
C LEU A 157 -13.53 -9.67 0.22
N ALA A 158 -14.68 -9.68 0.89
CA ALA A 158 -15.58 -8.54 0.93
C ALA A 158 -14.94 -7.43 1.80
N GLY A 159 -14.81 -6.22 1.25
CA GLY A 159 -14.38 -5.03 2.00
C GLY A 159 -12.91 -4.61 1.85
N LYS A 160 -12.04 -5.41 1.20
CA LYS A 160 -10.65 -5.02 0.90
C LYS A 160 -10.41 -5.08 -0.62
N ALA A 161 -10.03 -3.96 -1.23
CA ALA A 161 -9.54 -3.99 -2.60
C ALA A 161 -8.26 -4.84 -2.64
N GLY A 162 -8.14 -5.78 -3.58
CA GLY A 162 -6.97 -6.66 -3.68
C GLY A 162 -7.27 -8.15 -3.47
N GLY A 163 -7.92 -8.51 -2.37
CA GLY A 163 -7.97 -9.92 -1.93
C GLY A 163 -6.62 -10.41 -1.38
N GLU A 164 -6.56 -11.68 -0.97
CA GLU A 164 -5.35 -12.33 -0.43
C GLU A 164 -4.87 -13.42 -1.38
N LEU A 165 -3.55 -13.62 -1.45
CA LEU A 165 -2.98 -14.75 -2.17
C LEU A 165 -3.29 -16.02 -1.39
N THR A 166 -3.73 -17.04 -2.11
CA THR A 166 -3.97 -18.36 -1.54
C THR A 166 -2.66 -19.14 -1.41
N ASP A 167 -2.69 -20.22 -0.62
CA ASP A 167 -1.55 -21.16 -0.51
C ASP A 167 -1.16 -21.71 -1.89
N LYS A 168 -2.16 -21.93 -2.77
CA LYS A 168 -1.94 -22.36 -4.15
C LYS A 168 -1.09 -21.35 -4.94
N ALA A 169 -1.40 -20.06 -4.83
CA ALA A 169 -0.60 -19.04 -5.50
C ALA A 169 0.81 -18.95 -4.92
N GLN A 170 0.95 -19.03 -3.60
CA GLN A 170 2.25 -19.00 -2.93
C GLN A 170 3.14 -20.17 -3.35
N ALA A 171 2.59 -21.39 -3.46
CA ALA A 171 3.31 -22.56 -3.91
C ALA A 171 3.83 -22.41 -5.36
N VAL A 172 3.02 -21.86 -6.27
CA VAL A 172 3.45 -21.60 -7.66
C VAL A 172 4.55 -20.54 -7.71
N LEU A 173 4.44 -19.47 -6.92
CA LEU A 173 5.46 -18.42 -6.88
C LEU A 173 6.78 -18.93 -6.28
N ALA A 174 6.71 -19.80 -5.27
CA ALA A 174 7.88 -20.41 -4.66
C ALA A 174 8.62 -21.31 -5.65
N SER A 175 7.91 -22.17 -6.40
CA SER A 175 8.55 -23.05 -7.38
C SER A 175 9.18 -22.27 -8.54
N MET A 176 8.59 -21.14 -8.93
CA MET A 176 9.19 -20.23 -9.92
C MET A 176 10.49 -19.60 -9.40
N ALA A 177 10.53 -19.21 -8.13
CA ALA A 177 11.72 -18.62 -7.52
C ALA A 177 12.87 -19.63 -7.38
N GLU A 178 12.55 -20.89 -7.03
CA GLU A 178 13.52 -21.99 -6.99
C GLU A 178 14.10 -22.26 -8.38
N ALA A 179 13.25 -22.37 -9.41
CA ALA A 179 13.68 -22.59 -10.79
C ALA A 179 14.52 -21.44 -11.39
N ALA A 180 14.38 -20.22 -10.86
CA ALA A 180 15.18 -19.06 -11.24
C ALA A 180 16.51 -18.97 -10.48
N GLY A 181 16.63 -19.61 -9.31
CA GLY A 181 17.85 -19.65 -8.49
C GLY A 181 18.83 -20.77 -8.84
N GLU A 182 18.40 -21.77 -9.63
CA GLU A 182 19.22 -22.90 -10.09
C GLU A 182 19.91 -22.65 -11.45
N GLN A 183 19.93 -21.40 -11.95
CA GLN A 183 20.51 -21.00 -13.24
C GLN A 183 21.74 -20.11 -13.10
#